data_AF-A0A915AA62-F1
#
_entry.id   AF-A0A915AA62-F1
#
_cell.length_a   1.000
_cell.length_b   1.000
_cell.length_c   1.000
_cell.angle_alpha   90.00
_cell.angle_beta   90.00
_cell.angle_gamma   90.00
#
_symmetry.space_group_name_H-M   'P 1'
#
loop_
_entity.id
_entity.type
_entity.pdbx_description
1 polymer ?
#
loop_
_entity_poly.entity_id
_entity_poly.type
_entity_poly.pdbx_seq_one_letter_code
_entity_poly.pdbx_strand_id
1 'polypeptide(L)'
;MSRSRKQSFLKHSIEDILNDHHHAEHFASDEEATGSTIRSRRNRTSFSPEQLEILEAAFNANTYPDQEFRERIAVATKLEESKIQV
;
A
#
# COMPACT_ATOMS: atom_id res chain seq x y z
N MET A 1 -5.56 43.44 -12.58
CA MET A 1 -6.24 42.79 -11.44
C MET A 1 -6.33 41.30 -11.76
N SER A 2 -5.39 40.50 -11.25
CA SER A 2 -5.27 39.07 -11.59
C SER A 2 -6.37 38.26 -10.92
N ARG A 3 -7.13 37.48 -11.71
CA ARG A 3 -8.19 36.60 -11.23
C ARG A 3 -7.57 35.42 -10.48
N SER A 4 -7.74 35.37 -9.15
CA SER A 4 -7.33 34.24 -8.33
C SER A 4 -8.20 33.02 -8.63
N ARG A 5 -7.57 31.93 -9.06
CA ARG A 5 -8.21 30.66 -9.39
C ARG A 5 -8.59 29.98 -8.07
N LYS A 6 -9.88 29.91 -7.76
CA LYS A 6 -10.39 29.13 -6.63
C LYS A 6 -10.06 27.66 -6.90
N GLN A 7 -9.01 27.15 -6.27
CA GLN A 7 -8.72 25.72 -6.20
C GLN A 7 -9.94 25.07 -5.52
N SER A 8 -10.71 24.28 -6.25
CA SER A 8 -11.74 23.45 -5.65
C SER A 8 -11.01 22.34 -4.88
N PHE A 9 -10.98 22.45 -3.55
CA PHE A 9 -10.44 21.41 -2.69
C PHE A 9 -11.22 20.12 -2.92
N LEU A 10 -10.55 19.10 -3.46
CA LEU A 10 -11.13 17.77 -3.57
C LEU A 10 -11.36 17.27 -2.15
N LYS A 11 -12.54 16.70 -1.89
CA LYS A 11 -13.02 16.21 -0.58
C LYS A 11 -12.14 15.11 0.06
N HIS A 12 -11.01 14.78 -0.57
CA HIS A 12 -10.06 13.75 -0.20
C HIS A 12 -8.61 14.25 -0.33
N SER A 13 -8.39 15.58 -0.23
CA SER A 13 -7.03 16.12 -0.25
C SER A 13 -6.24 15.54 0.92
N ILE A 14 -4.94 15.28 0.71
CA ILE A 14 -4.03 14.78 1.75
C ILE A 14 -4.01 15.73 2.95
N GLU A 15 -4.24 17.02 2.70
CA GLU A 15 -4.36 18.07 3.72
C GLU A 15 -5.57 17.85 4.64
N ASP A 16 -6.72 17.43 4.11
CA ASP A 16 -7.92 17.13 4.92
C ASP A 16 -7.79 15.81 5.69
N ILE A 17 -7.10 14.81 5.13
CA ILE A 17 -6.87 13.51 5.77
C ILE A 17 -5.99 13.65 7.03
N LEU A 18 -5.04 14.59 7.01
CA LEU A 18 -4.14 14.86 8.13
C LEU A 18 -4.70 15.91 9.10
N ASN A 19 -5.79 16.58 8.74
CA ASN A 19 -6.45 17.57 9.58
C ASN A 19 -7.38 16.88 10.60
N ASP A 20 -6.77 16.11 11.50
CA ASP A 20 -7.38 15.49 12.68
C ASP A 20 -7.74 16.60 13.68
N HIS A 21 -8.83 17.32 13.37
CA HIS A 21 -9.47 18.23 14.31
C HIS A 21 -10.25 17.38 15.30
N HIS A 22 -9.64 17.18 16.47
CA HIS A 22 -10.27 16.88 17.74
C HIS A 22 -11.59 17.64 17.89
N HIS A 23 -12.70 17.05 17.47
CA HIS A 23 -14.02 17.55 17.79
C HIS A 23 -14.42 16.95 19.13
N ALA A 24 -13.86 17.54 20.18
CA ALA A 24 -14.40 17.42 21.52
C ALA A 24 -15.88 17.86 21.50
N GLU A 25 -16.69 17.18 22.31
CA GLU A 25 -18.11 17.44 22.59
C GLU A 25 -19.12 16.99 21.52
N HIS A 26 -19.51 15.72 21.57
CA HIS A 26 -20.88 15.31 21.24
C HIS A 26 -21.36 14.14 22.12
N PHE A 27 -21.92 14.53 23.27
CA PHE A 27 -23.04 13.94 24.01
C PHE A 27 -23.30 12.42 23.92
N ALA A 28 -23.25 11.81 25.11
CA ALA A 28 -23.49 10.41 25.42
C ALA A 28 -24.81 9.84 24.88
N SER A 29 -24.71 8.79 24.05
CA SER A 29 -25.67 7.69 23.98
C SER A 29 -25.04 6.48 23.27
N ASP A 30 -24.81 5.42 24.06
CA ASP A 30 -24.73 3.98 23.76
C ASP A 30 -23.89 3.47 22.55
N GLU A 31 -22.76 2.84 22.90
CA GLU A 31 -22.22 1.55 22.38
C GLU A 31 -22.35 1.24 20.87
N GLU A 32 -21.29 1.52 20.11
CA GLU A 32 -20.38 0.49 19.55
C GLU A 32 -19.41 1.14 18.55
N ALA A 33 -18.12 0.94 18.83
CA ALA A 33 -17.02 1.67 18.24
C ALA A 33 -16.77 1.29 16.77
N THR A 34 -17.27 2.08 15.82
CA THR A 34 -16.66 2.13 14.49
C THR A 34 -15.54 3.16 14.48
N GLY A 35 -14.55 2.94 15.35
CA GLY A 35 -13.26 3.61 15.27
C GLY A 35 -12.70 3.38 13.88
N SER A 36 -12.44 4.48 13.18
CA SER A 36 -11.82 4.56 11.86
C SER A 36 -10.82 3.42 11.66
N THR A 37 -11.22 2.38 10.94
CA THR A 37 -10.31 1.30 10.52
C THR A 37 -9.38 1.92 9.50
N ILE A 38 -8.32 2.57 9.95
CA ILE A 38 -7.12 2.78 9.16
C ILE A 38 -6.63 1.37 8.85
N ARG A 39 -7.12 0.80 7.75
CA ARG A 39 -6.71 -0.52 7.26
C ARG A 39 -5.19 -0.51 7.26
N SER A 40 -4.61 -1.31 8.15
CA SER A 40 -3.16 -1.45 8.27
C SER A 40 -2.60 -1.69 6.87
N ARG A 41 -1.80 -0.75 6.38
CA ARG A 41 -1.20 -0.86 5.05
C ARG A 41 -0.22 -2.03 5.16
N ARG A 42 -0.39 -3.05 4.31
CA ARG A 42 0.55 -4.18 4.27
C ARG A 42 1.97 -3.63 4.14
N ASN A 43 2.86 -4.14 4.98
CA ASN A 43 4.27 -3.74 4.96
C ASN A 43 4.80 -3.93 3.53
N ARG A 44 5.44 -2.88 3.01
CA ARG A 44 6.10 -2.96 1.70
C ARG A 44 7.30 -3.90 1.82
N THR A 45 7.41 -4.84 0.88
CA THR A 45 8.64 -5.63 0.73
C THR A 45 9.74 -4.72 0.18
N SER A 46 10.91 -4.73 0.81
CA SER A 46 12.12 -4.10 0.27
C SER A 46 13.07 -5.20 -0.16
N PHE A 47 13.38 -5.27 -1.45
CA PHE A 47 14.27 -6.28 -2.01
C PHE A 47 15.73 -5.87 -1.80
N SER A 48 16.60 -6.84 -1.51
CA SER A 48 18.04 -6.66 -1.60
C SER A 48 18.49 -6.65 -3.07
N PRO A 49 19.69 -6.12 -3.38
CA PRO A 49 20.23 -6.15 -4.75
C PRO A 49 20.30 -7.57 -5.32
N GLU A 50 20.78 -8.54 -4.54
CA GLU A 50 20.84 -9.96 -4.92
C GLU A 50 19.46 -10.53 -5.26
N GLN A 51 18.43 -10.16 -4.49
CA GLN A 51 17.05 -10.60 -4.78
C GLN A 51 16.54 -10.00 -6.09
N LEU A 52 16.85 -8.74 -6.39
CA LEU A 52 16.46 -8.10 -7.65
C LEU A 52 17.12 -8.79 -8.86
N GLU A 53 18.41 -9.12 -8.78
CA GLU A 53 19.11 -9.83 -9.86
C GLU A 53 18.45 -11.19 -10.16
N ILE A 54 18.08 -11.95 -9.12
CA ILE A 54 17.38 -13.22 -9.28
C ILE A 54 16.00 -13.00 -9.93
N LEU A 55 15.25 -11.98 -9.48
CA LEU A 55 13.92 -11.67 -10.01
C LEU A 55 13.96 -11.21 -11.47
N GLU A 56 14.93 -10.38 -11.83
CA GLU A 56 15.13 -9.91 -13.21
C GLU A 56 15.56 -11.07 -14.13
N ALA A 57 16.47 -11.93 -13.68
CA ALA A 57 16.87 -13.12 -14.43
C ALA A 57 15.69 -14.07 -14.65
N ALA A 58 14.87 -14.29 -13.61
CA ALA A 58 13.67 -15.12 -13.70
C ALA A 58 12.63 -14.51 -14.67
N PHE A 59 12.42 -13.20 -14.62
CA PHE A 59 11.52 -12.47 -15.52
C PHE A 59 11.94 -12.61 -16.99
N ASN A 60 13.24 -12.46 -17.27
CA ASN A 60 13.80 -12.60 -18.62
C ASN A 60 13.67 -14.03 -19.15
N ALA A 61 13.73 -15.04 -18.27
CA ALA A 61 13.56 -16.44 -18.63
C ALA A 61 12.09 -16.80 -18.87
N ASN A 62 11.20 -16.37 -17.97
CA ASN A 62 9.76 -16.58 -18.10
C ASN A 62 8.98 -15.45 -17.43
N THR A 63 8.39 -14.59 -18.25
CA THR A 63 7.58 -13.45 -17.80
C THR A 63 6.27 -13.88 -17.14
N TYR A 64 5.78 -15.11 -17.37
CA TYR A 64 4.55 -15.61 -16.75
C TYR A 64 4.81 -16.96 -16.09
N PRO A 65 5.45 -16.95 -14.91
CA PRO A 65 5.78 -18.16 -14.19
C PRO A 65 4.55 -18.88 -13.66
N ASP A 66 4.54 -20.21 -13.81
CA ASP A 66 3.55 -21.08 -13.19
C ASP A 66 3.78 -21.21 -11.67
N GLN A 67 2.87 -21.91 -10.98
CA GLN A 67 2.92 -22.09 -9.53
C GLN A 67 4.27 -22.65 -9.05
N GLU A 68 4.76 -23.71 -9.72
CA GLU A 68 5.99 -24.39 -9.34
C GLU A 68 7.22 -23.50 -9.58
N PHE A 69 7.22 -22.69 -10.64
CA PHE A 69 8.30 -21.75 -10.93
C PHE A 69 8.31 -20.59 -9.93
N ARG A 70 7.15 -20.05 -9.55
CA ARG A 70 7.06 -19.01 -8.51
C ARG A 70 7.55 -19.52 -7.16
N GLU A 71 7.24 -20.75 -6.79
CA GLU A 71 7.76 -21.39 -5.57
C GLU A 71 9.29 -21.49 -5.58
N ARG A 72 9.89 -21.84 -6.72
CA ARG A 72 11.34 -21.86 -6.87
C ARG A 72 11.98 -20.47 -6.69
N ILE A 73 11.38 -19.42 -7.27
CA ILE A 73 11.83 -18.04 -7.09
C ILE A 73 11.69 -17.61 -5.61
N ALA A 74 10.58 -17.96 -4.97
CA ALA A 74 10.31 -17.65 -3.56
C ALA A 74 11.39 -18.24 -2.65
N VAL A 75 11.76 -19.50 -2.86
CA VAL A 75 12.84 -20.17 -2.12
C VAL A 75 14.19 -19.50 -2.38
N ALA A 76 14.51 -19.18 -3.64
CA ALA A 76 15.78 -18.55 -4.01
C ALA A 76 15.93 -17.14 -3.40
N THR A 77 14.84 -16.37 -3.41
CA THR A 77 14.82 -14.99 -2.89
C THR A 77 14.53 -14.93 -1.39
N LYS A 78 14.17 -16.05 -0.73
CA LYS A 78 13.71 -16.12 0.67
C LYS A 78 12.50 -15.21 0.94
N LEU A 79 11.60 -15.12 -0.04
CA LEU A 79 10.33 -14.39 0.06
C LEU A 79 9.17 -15.38 0.06
N GLU A 80 8.00 -14.94 0.50
CA GLU A 80 6.79 -15.74 0.27
C GLU A 80 6.44 -15.76 -1.22
N GLU A 81 5.92 -16.89 -1.70
CA GLU A 81 5.39 -17.01 -3.08
C GLU A 81 4.32 -15.96 -3.37
N SER A 82 3.54 -15.57 -2.36
CA SER A 82 2.54 -14.48 -2.43
C SER A 82 3.12 -13.12 -2.84
N LYS A 83 4.44 -12.94 -2.71
CA LYS A 83 5.17 -11.72 -3.11
C LYS A 83 5.75 -11.81 -4.51
N ILE A 84 5.78 -13.01 -5.11
CA ILE A 84 6.28 -13.24 -6.46
C ILE A 84 5.12 -13.04 -7.43
N GLN A 85 5.03 -11.85 -8.01
CA GLN A 85 4.05 -11.53 -9.03
C GLN A 85 4.76 -10.83 -10.17
N VAL A 86 4.42 -11.22 -11.39
CA VAL A 86 4.92 -10.66 -12.64
C VAL A 86 3.76 -10.11 -13.46
#